data_AF-A0A2H0VAK3-F1
#
_entry.id   AF-A0A2H0VAK3-F1
#
_cell.length_a   1.000
_cell.length_b   1.000
_cell.length_c   1.000
_cell.angle_alpha   90.00
_cell.angle_beta   90.00
_cell.angle_gamma   90.00
#
_symmetry.space_group_name_H-M   'P 1'
#
loop_
_entity.id
_entity.type
_entity.pdbx_description
1 polymer ?
#
loop_
_entity_poly.entity_id
_entity_poly.type
_entity_poly.pdbx_seq_one_letter_code
_entity_poly.pdbx_strand_id
1 'polypeptide(L)'
;MSNRVYSPEQLEALQKNPNVAKCGQKSITYVKDFKTRAVKAYYQESLSPNMIFVQAGFDLNIIGRDQPKECLRRWRAIYKTKGEKELSKERRERSKGHKAKFDESDPKYLKTKIAYLEAENDFLRNLKTKNKA
;
A
#
# COMPACT_ATOMS: atom_id res chain seq x y z
N MET A 1 -16.44 0.45 -1.08
CA MET A 1 -15.75 0.56 -2.40
C MET A 1 -16.84 0.66 -3.43
N SER A 2 -16.92 1.75 -4.19
CA SER A 2 -17.96 1.90 -5.20
C SER A 2 -17.71 0.89 -6.32
N ASN A 3 -18.70 0.07 -6.67
CA ASN A 3 -18.58 -0.95 -7.72
C ASN A 3 -18.77 -0.33 -9.12
N ARG A 4 -18.21 0.88 -9.32
CA ARG A 4 -18.37 1.65 -10.56
C ARG A 4 -17.42 1.09 -11.62
N VAL A 5 -17.95 0.96 -12.83
CA VAL A 5 -17.23 0.56 -14.03
C VAL A 5 -17.26 1.74 -15.00
N TYR A 6 -16.08 2.20 -15.43
CA TYR A 6 -15.94 3.28 -16.41
C TYR A 6 -16.11 2.76 -17.83
N SER A 7 -16.78 3.52 -18.69
CA SER A 7 -16.83 3.26 -20.12
C SER A 7 -15.51 3.60 -20.82
N PRO A 8 -15.24 3.08 -22.03
CA PRO A 8 -14.03 3.44 -22.79
C PRO A 8 -13.89 4.96 -22.99
N GLU A 9 -14.97 5.65 -23.35
CA GLU A 9 -14.99 7.11 -23.53
C GLU A 9 -14.63 7.87 -22.24
N GLN A 10 -15.15 7.40 -21.09
CA GLN A 10 -14.81 7.97 -19.79
C GLN A 10 -13.33 7.75 -19.45
N LEU A 11 -12.78 6.59 -19.78
CA LEU A 11 -11.36 6.30 -19.57
C LEU A 11 -10.47 7.19 -20.44
N GLU A 12 -10.82 7.42 -21.71
CA GLU A 12 -10.10 8.35 -22.58
C GLU A 12 -10.13 9.78 -22.05
N ALA A 13 -11.29 10.25 -21.59
CA ALA A 13 -11.43 11.58 -20.98
C ALA A 13 -10.54 11.71 -19.73
N LEU A 14 -10.48 10.68 -18.89
CA LEU A 14 -9.65 10.65 -17.69
C LEU A 14 -8.16 10.56 -18.03
N GLN A 15 -7.78 9.84 -19.08
CA GLN A 15 -6.40 9.67 -19.50
C GLN A 15 -5.78 10.95 -20.07
N LYS A 16 -6.61 11.84 -20.65
CA LYS A 16 -6.19 13.17 -21.11
C LYS A 16 -5.80 14.12 -19.98
N ASN A 17 -6.24 13.86 -18.74
CA ASN A 17 -5.95 14.74 -17.61
C ASN A 17 -4.53 14.49 -17.06
N PRO A 18 -3.66 15.52 -16.94
CA PRO A 18 -2.28 15.37 -16.48
C PRO A 18 -2.16 14.91 -15.02
N ASN A 19 -3.21 15.02 -14.22
CA ASN A 19 -3.23 14.58 -12.83
C ASN A 19 -3.52 13.07 -12.66
N VAL A 20 -3.78 12.36 -13.77
CA VAL A 20 -3.99 10.91 -13.81
C VAL A 20 -2.71 10.21 -14.25
N ALA A 21 -2.20 9.31 -13.40
CA ALA A 21 -1.04 8.48 -13.71
C ALA A 21 -1.42 7.22 -14.50
N LYS A 22 -2.56 6.60 -14.15
CA LYS A 22 -3.12 5.43 -14.84
C LYS A 22 -4.60 5.33 -14.55
N CYS A 23 -5.42 5.15 -15.57
CA CYS A 23 -6.82 4.80 -15.43
C CYS A 23 -7.05 3.35 -15.88
N GLY A 24 -7.99 2.69 -15.23
CA GLY A 24 -8.50 1.38 -15.62
C GLY A 24 -9.99 1.32 -15.34
N GLN A 25 -10.63 0.28 -15.86
CA GLN A 25 -12.09 0.18 -15.86
C GLN A 25 -12.75 0.28 -14.47
N LYS A 26 -12.04 -0.06 -13.39
CA LYS A 26 -12.55 0.01 -12.01
C LYS A 26 -11.77 0.95 -11.09
N SER A 27 -10.68 1.56 -11.56
CA SER A 27 -9.79 2.32 -10.68
C SER A 27 -9.03 3.43 -11.41
N ILE A 28 -8.79 4.51 -10.68
CA ILE A 28 -7.99 5.65 -11.14
C ILE A 28 -6.79 5.76 -10.20
N THR A 29 -5.61 5.80 -10.79
CA THR A 29 -4.34 6.05 -10.10
C THR A 29 -3.94 7.49 -10.38
N TYR A 30 -3.83 8.27 -9.31
CA TYR A 30 -3.47 9.67 -9.36
C TYR A 30 -1.96 9.87 -9.27
N VAL A 31 -1.46 10.92 -9.93
CA VAL A 31 -0.06 11.34 -9.86
C VAL A 31 0.31 11.73 -8.42
N LYS A 32 1.55 11.43 -8.03
CA LYS A 32 2.07 11.70 -6.68
C LYS A 32 1.94 13.17 -6.30
N ASP A 33 2.35 14.06 -7.19
CA ASP A 33 2.32 15.51 -6.98
C ASP A 33 0.90 16.03 -6.76
N PHE A 34 -0.07 15.48 -7.51
CA PHE A 34 -1.48 15.84 -7.32
C PHE A 34 -1.99 15.43 -5.94
N LYS A 35 -1.65 14.24 -5.44
CA LYS A 35 -2.07 13.79 -4.09
C LYS A 35 -1.58 14.75 -3.02
N THR A 36 -0.30 15.14 -3.11
CA THR A 36 0.32 16.06 -2.16
C THR A 36 -0.31 17.44 -2.23
N ARG A 37 -0.49 17.97 -3.44
CA ARG A 37 -1.17 19.25 -3.67
C ARG A 37 -2.60 19.25 -3.14
N ALA A 38 -3.35 18.17 -3.39
CA ALA A 38 -4.73 18.05 -2.92
C ALA A 38 -4.83 18.05 -1.38
N VAL A 39 -3.92 17.37 -0.69
CA VAL A 39 -3.87 17.39 0.78
C VAL A 39 -3.48 18.77 1.31
N LYS A 40 -2.50 19.44 0.69
CA LYS A 40 -2.08 20.80 1.07
C LYS A 40 -3.22 21.81 0.87
N ALA A 41 -3.85 21.82 -0.30
CA ALA A 41 -4.99 22.68 -0.61
C ALA A 41 -6.15 22.48 0.38
N TYR A 42 -6.40 21.25 0.83
CA TYR A 42 -7.41 21.00 1.84
C TYR A 42 -7.08 21.64 3.21
N TYR A 43 -5.82 21.57 3.64
CA TYR A 43 -5.42 22.10 4.95
C TYR A 43 -5.11 23.59 4.95
N GLN A 44 -4.55 24.11 3.86
CA GLN A 44 -4.09 25.50 3.75
C GLN A 44 -5.18 26.42 3.18
N GLU A 45 -5.88 25.96 2.14
CA GLU A 45 -6.87 26.77 1.43
C GLU A 45 -8.31 26.43 1.85
N SER A 46 -8.49 25.44 2.75
CA SER A 46 -9.81 24.96 3.21
C SER A 46 -10.77 24.56 2.08
N LEU A 47 -10.21 24.15 0.92
CA LEU A 47 -11.02 23.78 -0.23
C LEU A 47 -11.74 22.44 -0.02
N SER A 48 -12.99 22.38 -0.51
CA SER A 48 -13.76 21.15 -0.55
C SER A 48 -13.10 20.11 -1.47
N PRO A 49 -13.13 18.81 -1.15
CA PRO A 49 -12.59 17.75 -2.02
C PRO A 49 -13.10 17.85 -3.46
N ASN A 50 -14.37 18.21 -3.64
CA ASN A 50 -14.97 18.34 -4.97
C ASN A 50 -14.35 19.50 -5.74
N MET A 51 -14.11 20.65 -5.08
CA MET A 51 -13.49 21.82 -5.70
C MET A 51 -12.06 21.53 -6.13
N ILE A 52 -11.28 20.85 -5.29
CA ILE A 52 -9.89 20.47 -5.61
C ILE A 52 -9.83 19.63 -6.90
N PHE A 53 -10.76 18.68 -7.05
CA PHE A 53 -10.82 17.83 -8.24
C PHE A 53 -11.33 18.59 -9.47
N VAL A 54 -12.31 19.47 -9.32
CA VAL A 54 -12.79 20.33 -10.43
C VAL A 54 -11.68 21.27 -10.93
N GLN A 55 -10.95 21.93 -10.02
CA GLN A 55 -9.81 22.78 -10.36
C GLN A 55 -8.67 21.99 -11.04
N ALA A 56 -8.51 20.71 -10.68
CA ALA A 56 -7.58 19.81 -11.34
C ALA A 56 -8.10 19.24 -12.68
N GLY A 57 -9.23 19.72 -13.18
CA GLY A 57 -9.81 19.35 -14.48
C GLY A 57 -10.55 18.00 -14.47
N PHE A 58 -11.01 17.53 -13.31
CA PHE A 58 -11.86 16.33 -13.24
C PHE A 58 -13.34 16.70 -13.33
N ASP A 59 -14.06 15.97 -14.19
CA ASP A 59 -15.52 16.02 -14.21
C ASP A 59 -16.10 15.10 -13.12
N LEU A 60 -16.82 15.71 -12.16
CA LEU A 60 -17.49 15.03 -11.06
C LEU A 60 -18.61 14.09 -11.52
N ASN A 61 -19.15 14.26 -12.73
CA ASN A 61 -20.12 13.32 -13.30
C ASN A 61 -19.44 12.02 -13.73
N ILE A 62 -18.22 12.13 -14.26
CA ILE A 62 -17.40 11.00 -14.71
C ILE A 62 -16.80 10.24 -13.52
N ILE A 63 -16.19 10.93 -12.55
CA ILE A 63 -15.59 10.26 -11.39
C ILE A 63 -16.61 9.94 -10.27
N GLY A 64 -17.72 10.69 -10.20
CA GLY A 64 -18.71 10.57 -9.14
C GLY A 64 -18.37 11.46 -7.93
N ARG A 65 -19.42 11.92 -7.25
CA ARG A 65 -19.33 12.96 -6.19
C ARG A 65 -18.67 12.48 -4.90
N ASP A 66 -18.65 11.18 -4.64
CA ASP A 66 -18.05 10.62 -3.41
C ASP A 66 -16.58 10.25 -3.58
N GLN A 67 -16.13 10.05 -4.82
CA GLN A 67 -14.76 9.64 -5.10
C GLN A 67 -13.72 10.68 -4.62
N PRO A 68 -13.89 12.00 -4.86
CA PRO A 68 -13.00 13.02 -4.31
C PRO A 68 -12.90 12.97 -2.78
N LYS A 69 -14.04 12.81 -2.11
CA LYS A 69 -14.11 12.75 -0.64
C LYS A 69 -13.34 11.55 -0.10
N GLU A 70 -13.57 10.36 -0.66
CA GLU A 70 -12.90 9.13 -0.24
C GLU A 70 -11.40 9.13 -0.56
N CYS A 71 -11.00 9.63 -1.73
CA CYS A 71 -9.59 9.80 -2.07
C CYS A 71 -8.89 10.70 -1.07
N LEU A 72 -9.46 11.88 -0.79
CA LEU A 72 -8.86 12.83 0.12
C LEU A 72 -8.83 12.32 1.56
N ARG A 73 -9.88 11.61 2.00
CA ARG A 73 -9.89 10.94 3.32
C ARG A 73 -8.72 9.96 3.46
N ARG A 74 -8.45 9.13 2.44
CA ARG A 74 -7.32 8.19 2.44
C ARG A 74 -5.98 8.91 2.45
N TRP A 75 -5.82 9.94 1.62
CA TRP A 75 -4.56 10.69 1.52
C TRP A 75 -4.24 11.44 2.81
N ARG A 76 -5.24 12.07 3.44
CA ARG A 76 -5.09 12.72 4.75
C ARG A 76 -4.70 11.74 5.85
N ALA A 77 -5.27 10.54 5.86
CA ALA A 77 -4.89 9.51 6.84
C ALA A 77 -3.42 9.10 6.70
N ILE A 78 -2.93 8.94 5.47
CA ILE A 78 -1.51 8.64 5.20
C ILE A 78 -0.63 9.82 5.63
N TYR A 79 -1.02 11.04 5.23
CA TYR A 79 -0.29 12.26 5.58
C TYR A 79 -0.15 12.43 7.10
N LYS A 80 -1.23 12.24 7.87
CA LYS A 80 -1.22 12.36 9.33
C LYS A 80 -0.37 11.28 10.01
N THR A 81 -0.37 10.06 9.50
CA THR A 81 0.30 8.93 10.15
C THR A 81 1.78 8.81 9.81
N LYS A 82 2.18 9.20 8.58
CA LYS A 82 3.54 8.97 8.10
C LYS A 82 4.20 10.15 7.39
N GLY A 83 3.50 11.29 7.29
CA GLY A 83 4.00 12.50 6.65
C GLY A 83 3.96 12.48 5.12
N GLU A 84 4.44 13.57 4.52
CA GLU A 84 4.40 13.83 3.07
C GLU A 84 5.18 12.80 2.24
N LYS A 85 6.33 12.34 2.75
CA LYS A 85 7.23 11.41 2.05
C LYS A 85 6.56 10.09 1.67
N GLU A 86 5.59 9.64 2.45
CA GLU A 86 4.88 8.38 2.25
C GLU A 86 3.68 8.52 1.31
N LEU A 87 3.18 9.73 1.11
CA LEU A 87 2.12 10.02 0.13
C LEU A 87 2.65 9.89 -1.31
N SER A 88 3.92 10.27 -1.49
CA SER A 88 4.67 10.18 -2.76
C SER A 88 5.18 8.78 -3.08
N LYS A 89 5.07 7.82 -2.15
CA LYS A 89 5.39 6.42 -2.45
C LYS A 89 4.19 5.78 -3.14
N GLU A 90 4.38 5.29 -4.37
CA GLU A 90 3.43 4.34 -4.93
C GLU A 90 3.53 3.08 -4.08
N ARG A 91 2.48 2.78 -3.31
CA ARG A 91 2.39 1.55 -2.51
C ARG A 91 2.21 0.35 -3.44
N ARG A 92 3.28 0.01 -4.17
CA ARG A 92 3.51 -1.29 -4.80
C ARG A 92 4.77 -1.93 -4.22
N GLU A 93 5.07 -1.67 -2.96
CA GLU A 93 5.70 -2.74 -2.20
C GLU A 93 4.61 -3.78 -2.02
N ARG A 94 4.67 -4.82 -2.88
CA ARG A 94 3.91 -6.06 -2.74
C ARG A 94 3.80 -6.31 -1.25
N SER A 95 2.57 -6.42 -0.72
CA SER A 95 2.37 -7.01 0.60
C SER A 95 3.32 -8.21 0.63
N LYS A 96 4.37 -8.17 1.48
CA LYS A 96 5.18 -9.38 1.69
C LYS A 96 4.13 -10.45 1.94
N GLY A 97 4.08 -11.41 1.02
CA GLY A 97 2.93 -12.28 0.84
C GLY A 97 2.51 -12.86 2.18
N HIS A 98 1.24 -13.25 2.27
CA HIS A 98 0.75 -14.16 3.30
C HIS A 98 1.92 -14.97 3.88
N LYS A 99 2.19 -14.87 5.19
CA LYS A 99 3.19 -15.73 5.84
C LYS A 99 2.95 -17.14 5.28
N ALA A 100 3.93 -17.70 4.58
CA ALA A 100 3.80 -19.04 4.06
C ALA A 100 3.34 -19.93 5.22
N LYS A 101 2.33 -20.78 4.99
CA LYS A 101 1.90 -21.72 6.01
C LYS A 101 3.14 -22.49 6.47
N PHE A 102 3.35 -22.56 7.77
CA PHE A 102 4.42 -23.35 8.35
C PHE A 102 4.24 -24.80 7.90
N ASP A 103 5.21 -25.31 7.15
CA ASP A 103 5.26 -26.68 6.69
C ASP A 103 6.41 -27.38 7.43
N GLU A 104 6.04 -28.30 8.32
CA GLU A 104 6.99 -29.08 9.10
C GLU A 104 7.84 -30.00 8.20
N SER A 105 7.39 -30.26 6.97
CA SER A 105 8.13 -31.02 5.96
C SER A 105 9.07 -30.15 5.10
N ASP A 106 9.14 -28.83 5.32
CA ASP A 106 10.05 -27.95 4.57
C ASP A 106 11.51 -28.38 4.82
N PRO A 107 12.26 -28.79 3.77
CA PRO A 107 13.66 -29.20 3.91
C PRO A 107 14.54 -28.14 4.58
N LYS A 108 14.22 -26.86 4.41
CA LYS A 108 14.95 -25.76 5.06
C LYS A 108 14.70 -25.75 6.56
N TYR A 109 13.45 -25.93 6.98
CA TYR A 109 13.06 -26.05 8.39
C TYR A 109 13.72 -27.27 9.04
N LEU A 110 13.64 -28.43 8.39
CA LEU A 110 14.25 -29.68 8.88
C LEU A 110 15.76 -29.54 9.05
N LYS A 111 16.47 -28.92 8.09
CA LYS A 111 17.91 -28.63 8.23
C LYS A 111 18.21 -27.76 9.43
N THR A 112 17.45 -26.68 9.63
CA THR A 112 17.63 -25.82 10.82
C THR A 112 17.31 -26.54 12.12
N LYS A 113 16.31 -27.43 12.12
CA LYS A 113 15.94 -28.23 13.29
C LYS A 113 17.02 -29.25 13.65
N ILE A 114 17.58 -29.93 12.65
CA ILE A 114 18.70 -30.88 12.83
C ILE A 114 19.91 -30.16 13.41
N ALA A 115 20.34 -29.05 12.81
CA ALA A 115 21.50 -28.29 13.30
C ALA A 115 21.33 -27.79 14.75
N TYR A 116 20.11 -27.36 15.10
CA TYR A 116 19.79 -26.98 16.48
C TYR A 116 19.86 -28.17 17.45
N LEU A 117 19.29 -29.32 17.07
CA LEU A 117 19.32 -30.53 17.89
C LEU A 117 20.73 -31.11 18.03
N GLU A 118 21.58 -31.02 17.00
CA GLU A 118 22.99 -31.40 17.07
C GLU A 118 23.77 -30.53 18.05
N ALA A 119 23.59 -29.20 17.96
CA ALA A 119 24.22 -28.27 18.89
C ALA A 119 23.78 -28.51 20.35
N GLU A 120 22.50 -28.79 20.58
CA GLU A 120 21.97 -29.14 21.90
C GLU A 120 22.59 -30.46 22.42
N ASN A 121 22.67 -31.48 21.58
CA ASN A 121 23.28 -32.77 21.95
C ASN A 121 24.76 -32.62 22.29
N ASP A 122 25.51 -31.86 21.51
CA ASP A 122 26.93 -31.60 21.76
C ASP A 122 27.13 -30.84 23.09
N PHE A 123 26.27 -29.86 23.36
CA PHE A 123 26.25 -29.16 24.64
C PHE A 123 25.99 -30.11 25.81
N LEU A 124 24.97 -30.98 25.70
CA LEU A 124 24.65 -31.97 26.74
C LEU A 124 25.76 -33.01 26.94
N ARG A 125 26.43 -33.44 25.87
CA ARG A 125 27.59 -34.34 25.96
C ARG A 125 28.74 -33.69 26.72
N ASN A 126 29.02 -32.42 26.42
CA ASN A 126 30.04 -31.64 27.11
C ASN A 126 29.73 -31.40 28.59
N LEU A 127 28.45 -31.29 28.98
CA LEU A 127 28.07 -31.24 30.40
C LEU A 127 28.23 -32.58 31.10
N LYS A 128 27.82 -33.68 30.44
CA LYS A 128 27.94 -35.04 31.01
C LYS A 128 29.39 -35.46 31.23
N THR A 129 30.32 -35.06 30.36
CA THR A 129 31.75 -35.35 30.54
C THR A 129 32.36 -34.54 31.67
N LYS A 130 31.96 -33.27 31.85
CA LYS A 130 32.40 -32.42 32.96
C LYS A 130 31.90 -32.87 34.33
N ASN A 131 30.70 -33.47 34.40
CA ASN A 131 30.12 -33.96 35.66
C ASN A 131 30.57 -35.39 36.04
N LYS A 132 31.38 -36.06 35.20
CA LYS A 132 31.92 -37.41 35.44
C LYS A 132 33.40 -37.43 35.85
N ALA A 133 34.05 -36.27 35.88
CA ALA A 133 35.39 -36.06 36.44
C ALA A 133 35.26 -35.52 37.87
#